data_AF-A0A521FZR2-F1
#
_entry.id   AF-A0A521FZR2-F1
#
_cell.length_a   1.000
_cell.length_b   1.000
_cell.length_c   1.000
_cell.angle_alpha   90.00
_cell.angle_beta   90.00
_cell.angle_gamma   90.00
#
_symmetry.space_group_name_H-M   'P 1'
#
loop_
_entity.id
_entity.type
_entity.pdbx_description
1 polymer ?
#
loop_
_entity_poly.entity_id
_entity_poly.type
_entity_poly.pdbx_seq_one_letter_code
_entity_poly.pdbx_strand_id
1 'polypeptide(L)' 'MIEVEVKGDLEYAIRQLKKKLQIDGIKRELKRREAYEKPSIKKRRKSAEALRKLRKYNRLKNRF' A
#
# COMPACT_ATOMS: atom_id res chain seq x y z
N MET A 1 0.40 9.63 10.71
CA MET A 1 -0.46 10.77 10.34
C MET A 1 0.08 11.29 9.02
N ILE A 2 -0.69 11.22 7.93
CA ILE A 2 -0.20 11.64 6.60
C ILE A 2 -0.42 13.14 6.48
N GLU A 3 0.67 13.88 6.39
CA GLU A 3 0.66 15.33 6.23
C GLU A 3 1.32 15.72 4.90
N VAL A 4 0.74 16.72 4.25
CA VAL A 4 1.27 17.34 3.03
C VAL A 4 1.17 18.84 3.21
N GLU A 5 2.32 19.50 3.21
CA GLU A 5 2.43 20.96 3.18
C GLU A 5 2.17 21.46 1.75
N VAL A 6 1.32 22.47 1.60
CA VAL A 6 1.02 23.07 0.30
C VAL A 6 2.00 24.23 0.07
N LYS A 7 2.92 24.08 -0.90
CA LYS A 7 3.79 25.18 -1.35
C LYS A 7 3.49 25.49 -2.82
N GLY A 8 2.88 26.64 -3.07
CA GLY A 8 2.47 27.06 -4.41
C GLY A 8 1.15 26.43 -4.84
N ASP A 9 1.21 25.44 -5.74
CA ASP A 9 0.03 24.87 -6.39
C ASP A 9 -0.68 23.80 -5.53
N LEU A 10 -1.97 24.06 -5.27
CA LEU A 10 -2.87 23.20 -4.53
C LEU A 10 -3.10 21.85 -5.24
N GLU A 11 -3.21 21.84 -6.56
CA GLU A 11 -3.48 20.61 -7.31
C GLU A 11 -2.31 19.63 -7.22
N TYR A 12 -1.09 20.17 -7.22
CA TYR A 12 0.12 19.40 -6.97
C TYR A 12 0.11 18.77 -5.57
N ALA A 13 -0.24 19.53 -4.54
CA ALA A 13 -0.30 19.03 -3.17
C ALA A 13 -1.36 17.92 -3.01
N ILE A 14 -2.54 18.05 -3.64
CA ILE A 14 -3.57 17.00 -3.66
C ILE A 14 -3.04 15.73 -4.34
N ARG A 15 -2.30 15.87 -5.44
CA ARG A 15 -1.71 14.71 -6.13
C ARG A 15 -0.65 14.02 -5.27
N GLN A 16 0.16 14.77 -4.55
CA GLN A 16 1.15 14.22 -3.61
C GLN A 16 0.48 13.49 -2.45
N LEU A 17 -0.58 14.08 -1.88
CA LEU A 17 -1.38 13.44 -0.82
C LEU A 17 -1.98 12.11 -1.31
N LYS A 18 -2.59 12.09 -2.49
CA LYS A 18 -3.12 10.86 -3.10
C LYS A 18 -2.04 9.79 -3.28
N LYS A 19 -0.82 10.16 -3.72
CA LYS A 19 0.31 9.23 -3.82
C LYS A 19 0.75 8.69 -2.46
N LYS A 20 0.91 9.55 -1.45
CA LYS A 20 1.26 9.13 -0.08
C LYS A 20 0.21 8.16 0.49
N LEU A 21 -1.08 8.45 0.32
CA LEU A 21 -2.18 7.58 0.73
C LEU A 21 -2.15 6.20 0.04
N GLN A 22 -1.78 6.17 -1.24
CA GLN A 22 -1.67 4.92 -2.00
C GLN A 22 -0.47 4.07 -1.57
N ILE A 23 0.66 4.70 -1.25
CA ILE A 23 1.88 4.03 -0.77
C ILE A 23 1.63 3.40 0.60
N ASP A 24 1.04 4.16 1.51
CA ASP A 24 0.74 3.71 2.87
C ASP A 24 -0.28 2.56 2.88
N GLY A 25 -1.15 2.52 1.87
CA GLY A 25 -2.05 1.40 1.64
C GLY A 25 -3.27 1.38 2.57
N ILE A 26 -3.57 2.51 3.23
CA ILE A 26 -4.71 2.72 4.13
C ILE A 26 -6.01 2.19 3.52
N LYS A 27 -6.29 2.48 2.24
CA LYS A 27 -7.51 2.00 1.57
C LYS A 27 -7.62 0.46 1.54
N ARG A 28 -6.50 -0.26 1.38
CA ARG A 28 -6.51 -1.73 1.43
C ARG A 28 -6.70 -2.24 2.85
N GLU A 29 -6.18 -1.52 3.84
CA GLU A 29 -6.33 -1.89 5.23
C GLU A 29 -7.76 -1.68 5.73
N LEU A 30 -8.37 -0.55 5.39
CA LEU A 30 -9.78 -0.28 5.68
C LEU A 30 -10.67 -1.40 5.13
N LYS A 31 -10.50 -1.76 3.85
CA LYS A 31 -11.25 -2.87 3.23
C LYS A 31 -11.05 -4.22 3.93
N ARG A 32 -9.88 -4.47 4.50
CA ARG A 32 -9.61 -5.72 5.26
C ARG A 32 -10.21 -5.69 6.66
N ARG A 33 -10.48 -4.52 7.22
CA ARG A 33 -11.07 -4.33 8.54
C ARG A 33 -12.61 -4.25 8.50
N GLU A 34 -13.21 -4.10 7.31
CA GLU A 34 -14.68 -4.10 7.12
C GLU A 34 -15.37 -5.37 7.64
N ALA A 35 -14.69 -6.51 7.56
CA ALA A 35 -15.22 -7.79 8.02
C ALA A 35 -14.16 -8.60 8.80
N TYR A 36 -14.63 -9.49 9.68
CA TYR A 36 -13.74 -10.37 10.43
C TYR A 36 -13.03 -11.37 9.51
N GLU A 37 -11.70 -11.34 9.50
CA GLU A 37 -10.86 -12.34 8.83
C GLU A 37 -10.38 -13.37 9.86
N LYS A 38 -10.81 -14.64 9.70
CA LYS A 38 -10.32 -15.75 10.54
C LYS A 38 -8.77 -15.78 10.55
N PRO A 39 -8.13 -16.14 11.68
CA PRO A 39 -6.68 -16.08 11.82
C PRO A 39 -5.93 -16.98 10.82
N SER A 40 -6.50 -18.12 10.45
CA SER A 40 -5.94 -19.01 9.41
C SER A 40 -5.93 -18.36 8.02
N ILE A 41 -7.01 -17.66 7.66
CA ILE A 41 -7.12 -16.93 6.39
C ILE A 41 -6.13 -15.76 6.37
N LYS A 42 -6.03 -15.03 7.48
CA LYS A 42 -5.06 -13.94 7.67
C LYS A 42 -3.62 -14.41 7.49
N LYS A 43 -3.25 -15.57 8.07
CA LYS A 43 -1.92 -16.19 7.89
C LYS A 43 -1.67 -16.52 6.42
N ARG A 44 -2.60 -17.23 5.76
CA ARG A 44 -2.48 -17.60 4.34
C ARG A 44 -2.31 -16.38 3.43
N ARG A 45 -3.09 -15.32 3.65
CA ARG A 45 -3.00 -14.07 2.90
C ARG A 45 -1.66 -13.37 3.10
N LYS A 46 -1.17 -13.27 4.35
CA LYS A 46 0.15 -12.67 4.64
C LYS A 46 1.28 -13.40 3.91
N SER A 47 1.29 -14.73 3.93
CA SER A 47 2.29 -15.53 3.21
C SER A 47 2.22 -15.31 1.70
N ALA A 48 1.01 -15.30 1.13
CA ALA A 48 0.83 -15.04 -0.30
C ALA A 48 1.26 -13.62 -0.71
N GLU A 49 0.98 -12.61 0.11
CA GLU A 49 1.42 -11.22 -0.12
C GLU A 49 2.95 -11.08 -0.04
N ALA A 50 3.60 -11.74 0.93
CA ALA A 50 5.06 -11.77 1.02
C ALA A 50 5.70 -12.40 -0.22
N LEU A 51 5.18 -13.55 -0.66
CA LEU A 51 5.66 -14.22 -1.87
C LEU A 51 5.48 -13.35 -3.13
N ARG A 52 4.33 -12.69 -3.28
CA ARG A 52 4.09 -11.74 -4.38
C ARG A 52 5.08 -10.57 -4.35
N LYS A 53 5.36 -10.00 -3.17
CA LYS A 53 6.35 -8.93 -3.01
C LYS A 53 7.75 -9.40 -3.41
N LEU A 54 8.15 -10.59 -2.96
CA LEU A 54 9.44 -11.18 -3.30
C LEU A 54 9.59 -11.42 -4.81
N ARG A 55 8.57 -11.99 -5.45
CA ARG A 55 8.56 -12.18 -6.92
C ARG A 55 8.68 -10.86 -7.67
N LYS A 56 7.96 -9.82 -7.22
CA LYS A 56 8.06 -8.48 -7.82
C LYS A 56 9.46 -7.89 -7.65
N TYR A 57 10.07 -8.04 -6.48
CA TYR A 57 11.43 -7.58 -6.20
C TYR A 57 12.45 -8.28 -7.11
N ASN A 58 12.41 -9.62 -7.19
CA ASN A 58 13.31 -10.38 -8.04
C ASN A 58 13.17 -10.00 -9.53
N ARG A 59 11.94 -9.77 -10.02
CA ARG A 59 11.71 -9.29 -11.39
C ARG A 59 12.33 -7.92 -11.65
N LEU A 60 12.29 -7.02 -10.67
CA LEU A 60 12.90 -5.69 -10.78
C LEU A 60 14.43 -5.78 -10.71
N LYS A 61 14.97 -6.64 -9.84
CA LYS A 61 16.41 -6.87 -9.70
C LYS A 61 17.02 -7.44 -10.97
N ASN A 62 16.38 -8.44 -11.58
CA ASN A 62 16.87 -9.11 -12.79
C ASN A 62 16.69 -8.28 -14.08
N ARG A 63 16.12 -7.07 -13.98
CA ARG A 63 15.90 -6.17 -15.12
C ARG A 63 17.04 -5.17 -15.30
N PHE A 64 17.92 -5.05 -14.30
CA PHE A 64 19.21 -4.39 -14.34
C PHE A 64 20.29 -5.47 -14.45
#